data_AF-A0A9E7HCV8-F1
#
_entry.id   AF-A0A9E7HCV8-F1
#
_cell.length_a   1.000
_cell.length_b   1.000
_cell.length_c   1.000
_cell.angle_alpha   90.00
_cell.angle_beta   90.00
_cell.angle_gamma   90.00
#
_symmetry.space_group_name_H-M   'P 1'
#
loop_
_entity.id
_entity.type
_entity.pdbx_description
1 polymer ?
#
loop_
_entity_poly.entity_id
_entity_poly.type
_entity_poly.pdbx_seq_one_letter_code
_entity_poly.pdbx_strand_id
1 'polypeptide(L)'
;MLGAVPQQRLTVSKKRFRTKFTADQKERMMAFAEKVGWRMQKQHEAAVEQFCGEVGVSRQVLKVWMHNNKNSLRKQQQQEEEEEEEEEQQQHHEMPEA
;
A
#
# COMPACT_ATOMS: atom_id res chain seq x y z
N MET A 1 32.30 34.35 11.72
CA MET A 1 31.69 33.24 12.49
C MET A 1 31.89 31.96 11.69
N LEU A 2 32.56 30.96 12.26
CA LEU A 2 32.86 29.68 11.61
C LEU A 2 31.55 28.85 11.51
N GLY A 3 31.03 28.70 10.29
CA GLY A 3 29.89 27.83 10.02
C GLY A 3 30.32 26.37 10.07
N ALA A 4 29.74 25.60 11.00
CA ALA A 4 29.98 24.17 11.14
C ALA A 4 29.57 23.43 9.87
N VAL A 5 30.50 22.67 9.30
CA VAL A 5 30.29 21.80 8.15
C VAL A 5 29.41 20.62 8.60
N PRO A 6 28.27 20.31 7.96
CA PRO A 6 27.53 19.11 8.30
C PRO A 6 28.38 17.89 7.94
N GLN A 7 28.77 17.12 8.96
CA GLN A 7 29.48 15.86 8.81
C GLN A 7 28.58 14.86 8.06
N GLN A 8 28.80 14.74 6.75
CA GLN A 8 28.13 13.78 5.90
C GLN A 8 28.57 12.39 6.30
N ARG A 9 27.77 11.70 7.11
CA ARG A 9 27.93 10.26 7.32
C ARG A 9 27.67 9.60 5.98
N LEU A 10 28.73 9.15 5.32
CA LEU A 10 28.68 8.23 4.20
C LEU A 10 28.14 6.89 4.70
N THR A 11 26.84 6.81 4.98
CA THR A 11 26.17 5.53 5.08
C THR A 11 26.24 4.96 3.68
N VAL A 12 27.09 3.94 3.49
CA VAL A 12 27.12 3.16 2.26
C VAL A 12 25.68 2.76 1.97
N SER A 13 25.07 3.44 1.01
CA SER A 13 23.69 3.21 0.60
C SER A 13 23.67 1.83 -0.05
N LYS A 14 23.60 0.79 0.78
CA LYS A 14 23.40 -0.58 0.35
C LYS A 14 22.15 -0.55 -0.49
N LYS A 15 22.33 -0.58 -1.82
CA LYS A 15 21.25 -0.46 -2.80
C LYS A 15 20.20 -1.47 -2.36
N ARG A 16 19.07 -0.96 -1.87
CA ARG A 16 18.02 -1.82 -1.34
C ARG A 16 17.52 -2.61 -2.52
N PHE A 17 17.67 -3.93 -2.48
CA PHE A 17 17.06 -4.78 -3.48
C PHE A 17 15.56 -4.55 -3.41
N ARG A 18 14.98 -4.14 -4.53
CA ARG A 18 13.55 -3.98 -4.63
C ARG A 18 12.93 -5.36 -4.55
N THR A 19 12.30 -5.67 -3.43
CA THR A 19 11.50 -6.88 -3.27
C THR A 19 10.42 -6.91 -4.35
N LYS A 20 10.30 -8.06 -5.01
CA LYS A 20 9.23 -8.38 -5.95
C LYS A 20 8.34 -9.41 -5.25
N PHE A 21 7.05 -9.11 -5.19
CA PHE A 21 6.06 -10.00 -4.60
C PHE A 21 5.34 -10.76 -5.69
N THR A 22 5.08 -12.04 -5.47
CA THR A 22 4.16 -12.83 -6.31
C THR A 22 2.72 -12.34 -6.15
N ALA A 23 1.82 -12.77 -7.02
CA ALA A 23 0.40 -12.44 -6.91
C ALA A 23 -0.17 -12.91 -5.55
N ASP A 24 0.05 -14.16 -5.19
CA ASP A 24 -0.37 -14.76 -3.92
C ASP A 24 0.16 -14.00 -2.70
N GLN A 25 1.43 -13.55 -2.75
CA GLN A 25 1.99 -12.75 -1.66
C GLN A 25 1.26 -11.41 -1.53
N LYS A 26 0.97 -10.74 -2.65
CA LYS A 26 0.23 -9.47 -2.62
C LYS A 26 -1.19 -9.65 -2.10
N GLU A 27 -1.88 -10.69 -2.52
CA GLU A 27 -3.25 -11.00 -2.07
C GLU A 27 -3.28 -11.23 -0.56
N ARG A 28 -2.38 -12.09 -0.05
CA ARG A 28 -2.24 -12.32 1.40
C ARG A 28 -1.89 -11.02 2.15
N MET A 29 -1.04 -10.17 1.57
CA MET A 29 -0.67 -8.87 2.15
C MET A 29 -1.82 -7.86 2.14
N MET A 30 -2.68 -7.86 1.11
CA MET A 30 -3.88 -7.01 1.04
C MET A 30 -4.91 -7.42 2.08
N ALA A 31 -5.25 -8.71 2.15
CA ALA A 31 -6.20 -9.23 3.14
C ALA A 31 -5.74 -8.95 4.58
N PHE A 32 -4.43 -9.09 4.84
CA PHE A 32 -3.87 -8.72 6.14
C PHE A 32 -4.01 -7.22 6.42
N ALA A 33 -3.69 -6.37 5.43
CA ALA A 33 -3.73 -4.92 5.58
C ALA A 33 -5.13 -4.37 5.83
N GLU A 34 -6.16 -4.93 5.19
CA GLU A 34 -7.56 -4.64 5.47
C GLU A 34 -7.93 -5.02 6.91
N LYS A 35 -7.55 -6.22 7.34
CA LYS A 35 -7.82 -6.72 8.71
C LYS A 35 -7.20 -5.83 9.80
N VAL A 36 -6.03 -5.24 9.55
CA VAL A 36 -5.35 -4.34 10.51
C VAL A 36 -5.58 -2.85 10.21
N GLY A 37 -6.47 -2.50 9.27
CA GLY A 37 -6.84 -1.12 8.95
C GLY A 37 -5.67 -0.27 8.42
N TRP A 38 -4.76 -0.86 7.64
CA TRP A 38 -3.63 -0.19 7.01
C TRP A 38 -2.64 0.50 7.96
N ARG A 39 -2.74 0.22 9.27
CA ARG A 39 -1.91 0.83 10.32
C ARG A 39 -1.40 -0.23 11.29
N MET A 40 -0.11 -0.54 11.20
CA MET A 40 0.55 -1.40 12.19
C MET A 40 0.63 -0.71 13.55
N GLN A 41 -0.18 -1.17 14.51
CA GLN A 41 -0.03 -0.88 15.94
C GLN A 41 0.79 -1.97 16.64
N LYS A 42 1.29 -1.67 17.85
CA LYS A 42 2.01 -2.65 18.70
C LYS A 42 1.19 -3.91 18.99
N GLN A 43 -0.13 -3.80 19.07
CA GLN A 43 -1.01 -4.93 19.37
C GLN A 43 -1.05 -5.99 18.27
N HIS A 44 -0.76 -5.60 17.02
CA HIS A 44 -0.71 -6.53 15.88
C HIS A 44 0.70 -7.08 15.65
N GLU A 45 1.69 -6.76 16.49
CA GLU A 45 3.08 -7.13 16.26
C GLU A 45 3.28 -8.65 16.22
N ALA A 46 2.63 -9.39 17.13
CA ALA A 46 2.65 -10.85 17.13
C ALA A 46 1.99 -11.46 15.87
N ALA A 47 0.85 -10.91 15.44
CA ALA A 47 0.15 -11.36 14.24
C ALA A 47 0.95 -11.06 12.96
N VAL A 48 1.62 -9.90 12.92
CA VAL A 48 2.53 -9.51 11.84
C VAL A 48 3.71 -10.48 11.77
N GLU A 49 4.29 -10.87 12.91
CA GLU A 49 5.45 -11.77 12.95
C GLU A 49 5.09 -13.17 12.43
N GLN A 50 3.95 -13.73 12.85
CA GLN A 50 3.44 -14.99 12.32
C GLN A 50 3.20 -14.90 10.80
N PHE A 51 2.49 -13.87 10.36
CA PHE A 51 2.21 -13.64 8.94
C PHE A 51 3.48 -13.48 8.10
N CYS A 52 4.47 -12.74 8.61
CA CYS A 52 5.77 -12.56 7.98
C CYS A 52 6.51 -13.89 7.80
N GLY A 53 6.43 -14.78 8.78
CA GLY A 53 6.98 -16.14 8.71
C GLY A 53 6.31 -17.01 7.64
N GLU A 54 4.99 -16.90 7.50
CA GLU A 54 4.23 -17.70 6.52
C GLU A 54 4.35 -17.21 5.08
N VAL A 55 4.49 -15.90 4.87
CA VAL A 55 4.54 -15.29 3.52
C VAL A 55 5.99 -15.10 3.05
N GLY A 56 6.96 -15.14 3.97
CA GLY A 56 8.37 -14.91 3.69
C GLY A 56 8.72 -13.45 3.46
N VAL A 57 7.98 -12.53 4.09
CA VAL A 57 8.17 -11.08 3.94
C VAL A 57 8.64 -10.50 5.26
N SER A 58 9.63 -9.61 5.24
CA SER A 58 10.06 -8.96 6.48
C SER A 58 9.05 -7.92 6.95
N ARG A 59 8.91 -7.78 8.27
CA ARG A 59 8.04 -6.79 8.90
C ARG A 59 8.25 -5.37 8.34
N GLN A 60 9.50 -4.98 8.14
CA GLN A 60 9.83 -3.65 7.63
C GLN A 60 9.36 -3.47 6.18
N VAL A 61 9.47 -4.51 5.36
CA VAL A 61 8.98 -4.51 3.98
C VAL A 61 7.45 -4.46 3.95
N LEU A 62 6.76 -5.27 4.76
CA LEU A 62 5.30 -5.23 4.88
C LEU A 62 4.81 -3.85 5.34
N LYS A 63 5.47 -3.25 6.33
CA LYS A 63 5.13 -1.91 6.81
C LYS A 63 5.27 -0.84 5.72
N VAL A 64 6.38 -0.84 4.98
CA VAL A 64 6.59 0.10 3.87
C VAL A 64 5.59 -0.16 2.75
N TRP A 65 5.32 -1.43 2.43
CA TRP A 65 4.32 -1.80 1.44
C TRP A 65 2.93 -1.29 1.84
N MET A 66 2.48 -1.49 3.08
CA MET A 66 1.20 -0.96 3.56
C MET A 66 1.15 0.56 3.50
N HIS A 67 2.24 1.25 3.88
CA HIS A 67 2.32 2.71 3.80
C HIS A 67 2.17 3.21 2.36
N ASN A 68 2.83 2.55 1.41
CA ASN A 68 2.78 2.91 0.00
C ASN A 68 1.40 2.63 -0.62
N ASN A 69 0.80 1.48 -0.30
CA ASN A 69 -0.46 1.05 -0.89
C ASN A 69 -1.67 1.79 -0.28
N LYS A 70 -1.61 2.20 0.99
CA LYS A 70 -2.74 2.87 1.67
C LYS A 70 -3.30 4.07 0.90
N ASN A 71 -2.44 4.90 0.30
CA ASN A 71 -2.89 6.05 -0.48
C ASN A 71 -3.29 5.68 -1.91
N SER A 72 -2.71 4.61 -2.46
CA SER A 72 -3.04 4.13 -3.82
C SER A 72 -4.44 3.52 -3.86
N LEU A 73 -4.84 2.80 -2.79
CA LEU A 73 -6.19 2.22 -2.67
C LEU A 73 -7.29 3.27 -2.57
N ARG A 74 -7.06 4.36 -1.82
CA ARG A 74 -8.04 5.45 -1.77
C ARG A 74 -8.27 6.07 -3.15
N LYS A 75 -7.23 6.11 -3.97
CA LYS A 75 -7.32 6.63 -5.34
C LYS A 75 -7.98 5.61 -6.29
N GLN A 76 -7.75 4.32 -6.08
CA GLN A 76 -8.37 3.26 -6.87
C GLN A 76 -9.87 3.12 -6.57
N GLN A 77 -10.28 3.21 -5.30
CA GLN A 77 -11.69 3.26 -4.90
C GLN A 77 -12.41 4.47 -5.50
N GLN A 78 -11.76 5.64 -5.54
CA GLN A 78 -12.33 6.82 -6.18
C GLN A 78 -12.49 6.68 -7.70
N GLN A 79 -11.63 5.90 -8.36
CA GLN A 79 -11.75 5.64 -9.79
C GLN A 79 -12.88 4.65 -10.10
N GLU A 80 -13.09 3.65 -9.26
CA GLU A 80 -14.21 2.70 -9.38
C GLU A 80 -15.57 3.41 -9.16
N GLU A 81 -15.65 4.35 -8.21
CA GLU A 81 -16.85 5.18 -7.98
C GLU A 81 -17.14 6.15 -9.14
N GLU A 82 -16.10 6.75 -9.74
CA GLU A 82 -16.26 7.65 -10.91
C GLU A 82 -16.68 6.89 -12.19
N GLU A 83 -16.21 5.65 -12.40
CA GLU A 83 -16.63 4.80 -13.53
C GLU A 83 -18.10 4.33 -13.39
N GLU A 84 -18.56 3.98 -12.18
CA GLU A 84 -19.97 3.64 -11.95
C GLU A 84 -20.91 4.84 -12.17
N GLU A 85 -20.52 6.05 -11.73
CA GLU A 85 -21.29 7.27 -11.99
C GLU A 85 -21.36 7.63 -13.49
N GLU A 86 -20.31 7.37 -14.28
CA GLU A 86 -20.34 7.56 -15.74
C GLU A 86 -21.23 6.54 -16.46
N GLU A 87 -21.28 5.28 -16.00
CA GLU A 87 -22.18 4.26 -16.56
C GLU A 87 -23.66 4.55 -16.26
N GLU A 88 -24.00 5.01 -15.05
CA GLU A 88 -25.37 5.43 -14.70
C GLU A 88 -25.81 6.66 -15.52
N GLN A 89 -24.90 7.62 -15.73
CA GLN A 89 -25.18 8.80 -16.55
C GLN A 89 -25.36 8.46 -18.04
N GLN A 90 -24.62 7.47 -18.56
CA GLN A 90 -24.79 6.99 -19.93
C GLN A 90 -26.12 6.25 -20.11
N GLN A 91 -26.56 5.45 -19.13
CA GLN A 91 -27.87 4.77 -19.20
C GLN A 91 -29.06 5.74 -19.16
N HIS A 92 -28.97 6.87 -18.45
CA HIS A 92 -30.06 7.86 -18.39
C HIS A 92 -30.20 8.72 -19.67
N HIS A 93 -29.20 8.72 -20.57
CA HIS A 93 -29.25 9.46 -21.84
C HIS A 93 -29.85 8.64 -23.01
N GLU A 94 -30.04 7.33 -22.86
CA GLU A 94 -30.47 6.42 -23.94
C GLU A 94 -31.97 6.12 -24.04
N MET A 95 -32.86 6.78 -23.27
CA MET A 95 -34.30 6.69 -23.57
C MET A 95 -34.70 7.66 -24.68
N PRO A 96 -35.01 7.21 -25.92
CA PRO A 96 -35.66 8.07 -26.89
C PRO A 96 -37.09 8.33 -26.43
N GLU A 97 -37.47 9.61 -26.32
CA GLU A 97 -38.87 10.02 -26.26
C GLU A 97 -39.61 9.41 -27.48
N ALA A 98 -40.65 8.64 -27.19
CA ALA A 98 -41.53 7.97 -28.15
C ALA A 98 -42.65 8.89 -28.64
#